data_AF-A0A3D9S8B4-F1
#
_entry.id   AF-A0A3D9S8B4-F1
#
_cell.length_a   1.000
_cell.length_b   1.000
_cell.length_c   1.000
_cell.angle_alpha   90.00
_cell.angle_beta   90.00
_cell.angle_gamma   90.00
#
_symmetry.space_group_name_H-M   'P 1'
#
loop_
_entity.id
_entity.type
_entity.pdbx_description
1 polymer ?
#
loop_
_entity_poly.entity_id
_entity_poly.type
_entity_poly.pdbx_seq_one_letter_code
_entity_poly.pdbx_strand_id
1 'polypeptide(L)'
;MHERKSTYNIQNAILGFESEVERLKAQATMGWEKEYRNLQWYGLQNGMNVLELGSGPGFVTVQLFHSLPDSQIAALEIDASLIDKARSLLSDVASSRLRFVQSSVYDMGLASRQFV
;
A
#
# COMPACT_ATOMS: atom_id res chain seq x y z
N MET A 1 -8.27 14.11 19.98
CA MET A 1 -7.12 13.93 19.06
C MET A 1 -6.80 12.45 19.08
N HIS A 2 -7.11 11.69 18.03
CA HIS A 2 -6.79 10.25 17.99
C HIS A 2 -5.26 10.13 17.91
N GLU A 3 -4.68 9.35 18.84
CA GLU A 3 -3.24 9.14 18.92
C GLU A 3 -2.77 8.45 17.63
N ARG A 4 -1.92 9.14 16.85
CA ARG A 4 -1.29 8.56 15.65
C ARG A 4 -0.26 7.51 16.10
N LYS A 5 -0.70 6.28 16.32
CA LYS A 5 0.19 5.14 16.59
C LYS A 5 0.87 4.68 15.30
N SER A 6 1.93 5.37 14.92
CA SER A 6 2.80 5.04 13.80
C SER A 6 4.26 5.06 14.25
N THR A 7 5.04 4.06 13.85
CA THR A 7 6.50 4.05 14.03
C THR A 7 7.23 4.84 12.95
N TYR A 8 6.53 5.28 11.89
CA TYR A 8 7.08 6.02 10.77
C TYR A 8 6.43 7.41 10.60
N ASN A 9 7.25 8.42 10.32
CA ASN A 9 6.83 9.77 9.97
C ASN A 9 7.70 10.33 8.85
N ILE A 10 7.13 10.47 7.65
CA ILE A 10 7.83 10.98 6.47
C ILE A 10 8.30 12.43 6.61
N GLN A 11 7.65 13.23 7.46
CA GLN A 11 8.04 14.63 7.68
C GLN A 11 9.40 14.75 8.39
N ASN A 12 9.86 13.68 9.04
CA ASN A 12 11.15 13.62 9.70
C ASN A 12 12.28 13.13 8.78
N ALA A 13 12.02 12.96 7.47
CA ALA A 13 13.01 12.52 6.52
C ALA A 13 14.15 13.55 6.40
N ILE A 14 15.37 13.12 6.68
CA ILE A 14 16.57 13.98 6.75
C ILE A 14 16.87 14.68 5.41
N LEU A 15 16.58 14.00 4.30
CA LEU A 15 16.86 14.48 2.95
C LEU A 15 15.65 15.16 2.27
N GLY A 16 14.53 15.31 2.99
CA GLY A 16 13.29 15.86 2.48
C GLY A 16 12.36 14.83 1.83
N PHE A 17 11.13 15.26 1.55
CA PHE A 17 10.03 14.39 1.14
C PHE A 17 10.29 13.62 -0.16
N GLU A 18 10.70 14.29 -1.25
CA GLU A 18 10.88 13.61 -2.54
C GLU A 18 12.04 12.61 -2.53
N SER A 19 13.15 12.93 -1.86
CA SER A 19 14.26 11.97 -1.70
C SER A 19 13.83 10.74 -0.91
N GLU A 20 12.96 10.93 0.09
CA GLU A 20 12.39 9.82 0.85
C GLU A 20 11.42 8.97 0.00
N VAL A 21 10.60 9.60 -0.83
CA VAL A 21 9.73 8.90 -1.78
C VAL A 21 10.55 8.05 -2.76
N GLU A 22 11.64 8.58 -3.32
CA GLU A 22 12.52 7.79 -4.20
C GLU A 22 13.21 6.64 -3.45
N ARG A 23 13.60 6.85 -2.18
CA ARG A 23 14.13 5.77 -1.33
C ARG A 23 13.09 4.66 -1.14
N LEU A 24 11.83 5.02 -0.85
CA LEU A 24 10.73 4.06 -0.70
C LEU A 24 10.43 3.31 -2.00
N LYS A 25 10.50 3.99 -3.15
CA LYS A 25 10.35 3.38 -4.48
C LYS A 25 11.42 2.34 -4.74
N ALA A 26 12.68 2.66 -4.44
CA ALA A 26 13.79 1.74 -4.59
C ALA A 26 13.59 0.50 -3.72
N GLN A 27 13.12 0.67 -2.47
CA GLN A 27 12.83 -0.46 -1.58
C GLN A 27 11.69 -1.34 -2.08
N ALA A 28 10.59 -0.74 -2.55
CA ALA A 28 9.43 -1.48 -3.03
C ALA A 28 9.69 -2.29 -4.30
N THR A 29 10.54 -1.77 -5.18
CA THR A 29 10.87 -2.43 -6.46
C THR A 29 12.04 -3.42 -6.33
N MET A 30 12.98 -3.15 -5.42
CA MET A 30 14.13 -4.02 -5.19
C MET A 30 13.71 -5.34 -4.54
N GLY A 31 13.80 -6.43 -5.31
CA GLY A 31 13.49 -7.76 -4.82
C GLY A 31 12.00 -8.13 -4.85
N TRP A 32 11.16 -7.33 -5.53
CA TRP A 32 9.72 -7.61 -5.66
C TRP A 32 9.43 -9.04 -6.12
N GLU A 33 10.13 -9.55 -7.14
CA GLU A 33 9.95 -10.91 -7.65
C GLU A 33 10.12 -12.00 -6.58
N LYS A 34 11.04 -11.77 -5.62
CA LYS A 34 11.25 -12.70 -4.50
C LYS A 34 10.14 -12.57 -3.47
N GLU A 35 9.73 -11.34 -3.17
CA GLU A 35 8.64 -11.08 -2.24
C GLU A 35 7.31 -11.65 -2.75
N TYR A 36 6.97 -11.38 -4.01
CA TYR A 36 5.76 -11.88 -4.63
C TYR A 36 5.71 -13.42 -4.62
N ARG A 37 6.83 -14.09 -4.90
CA ARG A 37 6.91 -15.55 -4.79
C ARG A 37 6.60 -16.05 -3.37
N ASN A 38 7.10 -15.36 -2.34
CA ASN A 38 6.78 -15.71 -0.96
C ASN A 38 5.30 -15.51 -0.66
N LEU A 39 4.71 -14.40 -1.12
CA LEU A 39 3.28 -14.13 -0.96
C LEU A 39 2.43 -15.23 -1.62
N GLN A 40 2.82 -15.68 -2.82
CA GLN A 40 2.16 -16.81 -3.49
C GLN A 40 2.27 -18.10 -2.67
N TRP A 41 3.43 -18.38 -2.06
CA TRP A 41 3.59 -19.54 -1.16
C TRP A 41 2.71 -19.46 0.09
N TYR A 42 2.44 -18.25 0.58
CA TYR A 42 1.47 -18.02 1.67
C TYR A 42 0.02 -18.04 1.20
N GLY A 43 -0.23 -18.26 -0.09
CA GLY A 43 -1.57 -18.48 -0.64
C GLY A 43 -2.15 -17.29 -1.42
N LEU A 44 -1.39 -16.20 -1.63
CA LEU A 44 -1.84 -15.09 -2.45
C LEU A 44 -2.03 -15.54 -3.90
N GLN A 45 -3.21 -15.27 -4.46
CA GLN A 45 -3.56 -15.63 -5.83
C GLN A 45 -4.25 -14.46 -6.52
N ASN A 46 -4.12 -14.42 -7.84
CA ASN A 46 -4.84 -13.47 -8.68
C ASN A 46 -6.37 -13.66 -8.54
N GLY A 47 -7.12 -12.55 -8.53
CA GLY A 47 -8.57 -12.52 -8.35
C GLY A 47 -9.04 -12.45 -6.89
N MET A 48 -8.12 -12.39 -5.92
CA MET A 48 -8.44 -12.21 -4.51
C MET A 48 -8.73 -10.75 -4.14
N ASN A 49 -9.42 -10.55 -3.02
CA ASN A 49 -9.52 -9.26 -2.35
C ASN A 49 -8.36 -9.11 -1.36
N VAL A 50 -7.43 -8.22 -1.65
CA VAL A 50 -6.16 -8.07 -0.92
C VAL A 50 -6.19 -6.83 -0.06
N LEU A 51 -5.76 -6.94 1.20
CA LEU A 51 -5.51 -5.81 2.08
C LEU A 51 -4.01 -5.56 2.18
N GLU A 52 -3.56 -4.41 1.68
CA GLU A 52 -2.19 -3.93 1.83
C GLU A 52 -2.10 -3.02 3.05
N LEU A 53 -1.31 -3.41 4.05
CA LEU A 53 -1.13 -2.66 5.28
C LEU A 53 0.12 -1.77 5.20
N GLY A 54 -0.06 -0.45 5.31
CA GLY A 54 1.03 0.51 5.18
C GLY A 54 1.47 0.67 3.73
N SER A 55 0.53 1.02 2.84
CA SER A 55 0.78 1.15 1.40
C SER A 55 1.75 2.29 1.05
N GLY A 56 1.95 3.23 1.97
CA GLY A 56 2.82 4.39 1.77
C GLY A 56 2.47 5.14 0.47
N PRO A 57 3.46 5.51 -0.37
CA PRO A 57 3.23 6.21 -1.63
C PRO A 57 2.69 5.32 -2.77
N GLY A 58 2.35 4.04 -2.50
CA GLY A 58 1.66 3.16 -3.44
C GLY A 58 2.55 2.35 -4.38
N PHE A 59 3.87 2.29 -4.15
CA PHE A 59 4.77 1.57 -5.05
C PHE A 59 4.57 0.05 -5.00
N VAL A 60 4.33 -0.52 -3.82
CA VAL A 60 3.97 -1.95 -3.69
C VAL A 60 2.58 -2.19 -4.28
N THR A 61 1.61 -1.30 -4.06
CA THR A 61 0.29 -1.34 -4.71
C THR A 61 0.39 -1.45 -6.24
N VAL A 62 1.28 -0.68 -6.88
CA VAL A 62 1.54 -0.78 -8.33
C VAL A 62 2.03 -2.18 -8.70
N GLN A 63 2.98 -2.72 -7.94
CA GLN A 63 3.49 -4.07 -8.20
C GLN A 63 2.40 -5.13 -8.02
N LEU A 64 1.56 -5.01 -6.99
CA LEU A 64 0.42 -5.89 -6.79
C LEU A 64 -0.55 -5.86 -7.97
N PHE A 65 -0.86 -4.69 -8.56
CA PHE A 65 -1.72 -4.64 -9.75
C PHE A 65 -1.10 -5.28 -10.98
N HIS A 66 0.22 -5.19 -11.16
CA HIS A 66 0.92 -5.89 -12.23
C HIS A 66 0.89 -7.42 -12.02
N SER A 67 1.08 -7.87 -10.79
CA SER A 67 1.16 -9.30 -10.45
C SER A 67 -0.22 -9.97 -10.28
N LEU A 68 -1.26 -9.18 -9.97
CA LEU A 68 -2.63 -9.62 -9.68
C LEU A 68 -3.65 -8.84 -10.53
N PRO A 69 -3.65 -9.05 -11.86
CA PRO A 69 -4.43 -8.25 -12.81
C PRO A 69 -5.95 -8.37 -12.66
N ASP A 70 -6.48 -9.33 -11.88
CA ASP A 70 -7.92 -9.50 -11.61
C ASP A 70 -8.29 -9.25 -10.14
N SER A 71 -7.32 -8.96 -9.27
CA SER A 71 -7.58 -8.70 -7.85
C SER A 71 -8.15 -7.30 -7.60
N GLN A 72 -8.79 -7.17 -6.44
CA GLN A 72 -9.15 -5.88 -5.82
C GLN A 72 -8.21 -5.62 -4.65
N ILE A 73 -7.77 -4.37 -4.48
CA ILE A 73 -6.82 -3.98 -3.46
C ILE A 73 -7.41 -2.88 -2.58
N ALA A 74 -7.42 -3.13 -1.27
CA ALA A 74 -7.58 -2.10 -0.25
C ALA A 74 -6.19 -1.68 0.25
N ALA A 75 -5.77 -0.45 -0.06
CA ALA A 75 -4.48 0.11 0.33
C ALA A 75 -4.66 0.99 1.57
N LEU A 76 -4.18 0.51 2.72
CA LEU A 76 -4.29 1.19 4.00
C LEU A 76 -3.04 2.00 4.29
N GLU A 77 -3.21 3.28 4.59
CA GLU A 77 -2.13 4.18 4.99
C GLU A 77 -2.66 5.20 6.02
N ILE A 78 -1.81 5.61 6.97
CA ILE A 78 -2.20 6.58 8.00
C ILE A 78 -1.86 8.02 7.60
N ASP A 79 -0.83 8.21 6.77
CA ASP A 79 -0.35 9.51 6.31
C ASP A 79 -1.08 9.99 5.04
N ALA A 80 -1.81 11.10 5.16
CA ALA A 80 -2.56 11.67 4.04
C ALA A 80 -1.65 12.09 2.87
N SER A 81 -0.43 12.59 3.13
CA SER A 81 0.47 13.05 2.08
C SER A 81 0.98 11.90 1.20
N LEU A 82 1.14 10.71 1.80
CA LEU A 82 1.49 9.50 1.08
C LEU A 82 0.31 8.94 0.28
N ILE A 83 -0.90 9.01 0.82
CA ILE A 83 -2.13 8.68 0.09
C ILE A 83 -2.29 9.57 -1.13
N ASP A 84 -2.06 10.88 -1.02
CA ASP A 84 -2.18 11.81 -2.15
C ASP A 84 -1.19 11.46 -3.26
N LYS A 85 0.06 11.10 -2.89
CA LYS A 85 1.04 10.58 -3.85
C LYS A 85 0.57 9.29 -4.51
N ALA A 86 0.04 8.34 -3.72
CA ALA A 86 -0.45 7.07 -4.23
C ALA A 86 -1.65 7.25 -5.17
N ARG A 87 -2.57 8.16 -4.86
CA ARG A 87 -3.71 8.52 -5.72
C ARG A 87 -3.25 9.08 -7.07
N SER A 88 -2.22 9.93 -7.06
CA SER A 88 -1.64 10.44 -8.30
C SER A 88 -0.94 9.35 -9.11
N LEU A 89 -0.28 8.40 -8.44
CA LEU A 89 0.45 7.30 -9.08
C LEU A 89 -0.48 6.26 -9.71
N LEU A 90 -1.64 6.02 -9.08
CA LEU A 90 -2.61 4.98 -9.43
C LEU A 90 -3.90 5.58 -10.00
N SER A 91 -3.83 6.78 -10.59
CA SER A 91 -5.00 7.51 -11.11
C SER A 91 -5.76 6.75 -12.19
N ASP A 92 -5.06 5.88 -12.93
CA ASP A 92 -5.61 5.10 -14.04
C ASP A 92 -6.27 3.79 -13.56
N VAL A 93 -6.12 3.43 -12.29
CA VAL A 93 -6.74 2.25 -11.72
C VAL A 93 -8.21 2.54 -11.41
N ALA A 94 -9.10 1.71 -11.95
CA ALA A 94 -10.54 1.82 -11.70
C ALA A 94 -10.86 1.78 -10.19
N SER A 95 -11.76 2.66 -9.74
CA SER A 95 -12.18 2.74 -8.33
C SER A 95 -12.88 1.47 -7.83
N SER A 96 -13.40 0.62 -8.72
CA SER A 96 -13.92 -0.71 -8.38
C SER A 96 -12.82 -1.71 -8.00
N ARG A 97 -11.57 -1.43 -8.33
CA ARG A 97 -10.41 -2.29 -8.10
C ARG A 97 -9.46 -1.78 -7.02
N LEU A 98 -9.47 -0.48 -6.74
CA LEU A 98 -8.61 0.14 -5.74
C LEU A 98 -9.42 0.99 -4.77
N ARG A 99 -9.25 0.68 -3.48
CA ARG A 99 -9.77 1.48 -2.38
C ARG A 99 -8.63 1.94 -1.49
N PHE A 100 -8.41 3.24 -1.40
CA PHE A 100 -7.55 3.81 -0.36
C PHE A 100 -8.30 3.91 0.97
N VAL A 101 -7.66 3.49 2.06
CA VAL A 101 -8.20 3.52 3.41
C VAL A 101 -7.26 4.33 4.29
N GLN A 102 -7.62 5.59 4.56
CA GLN A 102 -6.85 6.43 5.48
C GLN A 102 -7.17 6.06 6.93
N SER A 103 -6.37 5.19 7.55
CA SER A 103 -6.65 4.72 8.91
C SER A 103 -5.39 4.14 9.59
N SER A 104 -5.50 3.87 10.89
CA SER A 104 -4.49 3.10 11.60
C SER A 104 -4.75 1.60 11.42
N VAL A 105 -3.70 0.79 11.34
CA VAL A 105 -3.85 -0.67 11.37
C VAL A 105 -4.52 -1.18 12.66
N TYR A 106 -4.48 -0.40 13.75
CA TYR A 106 -5.16 -0.74 15.00
C TYR A 106 -6.66 -0.39 14.99
N ASP A 107 -7.10 0.42 14.02
CA ASP A 107 -8.48 0.88 13.89
C ASP A 107 -8.79 1.15 12.41
N MET A 108 -9.03 0.08 11.66
CA MET A 108 -9.20 0.14 10.20
C MET A 108 -10.65 0.43 9.77
N GLY A 109 -11.63 0.20 10.65
CA GLY A 109 -13.06 0.24 10.31
C GLY A 109 -13.48 -0.74 9.21
N LEU A 110 -12.68 -1.78 8.94
CA LEU A 110 -12.95 -2.81 7.93
C LEU A 110 -13.65 -4.02 8.57
N ALA A 111 -14.58 -4.64 7.83
CA ALA A 111 -15.24 -5.84 8.31
C ALA A 111 -14.30 -7.05 8.24
N SER A 112 -14.40 -7.94 9.23
CA SER A 112 -13.59 -9.16 9.31
C SER A 112 -13.87 -10.10 8.13
N ARG A 113 -12.85 -10.89 7.73
CA ARG A 113 -12.95 -11.98 6.73
C ARG A 113 -13.30 -11.53 5.29
N GLN A 114 -13.06 -10.27 4.95
CA GLN A 114 -13.25 -9.76 3.58
C GLN A 114 -12.00 -9.86 2.71
N PHE A 115 -10.83 -10.01 3.33
CA PHE A 115 -9.53 -9.94 2.68
C PHE A 115 -8.70 -11.17 3.04
N VAL A 116 -7.80 -11.53 2.12
CA VAL A 116 -6.69 -12.45 2.36
C VAL A 116 -5.46 -11.72 2.87
#